data_AF-A0A819VR03-F1
#
_entry.id   AF-A0A819VR03-F1
#
_cell.length_a   1.000
_cell.length_b   1.000
_cell.length_c   1.000
_cell.angle_alpha   90.00
_cell.angle_beta   90.00
_cell.angle_gamma   90.00
#
_symmetry.space_group_name_H-M   'P 1'
#
loop_
_entity.id
_entity.type
_entity.pdbx_description
1 polymer ?
#
loop_
_entity_poly.entity_id
_entity_poly.type
_entity_poly.pdbx_seq_one_letter_code
_entity_poly.pdbx_strand_id
1 'polypeptide(L)'
;MMAAAWILVCIFGCKLYGGFVRDWIVGQQRSRPKNKTIDQWVLYDQSPPHLHPELVPADLDCYLPSHGLYEIDEILNELGKLKMLAKVHRHYWRYALLVDENTKTGPFIIDLIIPNIKGTQYDRIDFDINNLFVEKDYTQHLGMRIDITCPPHSITLENIVDHIQKQSFHFLGEINDKPSGKILSDRLNKMITRGWTQINPALPSVMPSLNPPSNSTLTPLSKDSSLYQKLEKLMKSSFLKKDLEILSIEQIKNTELENIYIEAQKIIATQSSTSDGNEVQLFHGAKGN
;
A
#
# COMPACT_ATOMS: atom_id res chain seq x y z
N MET A 1 -5.87 15.01 -12.17
CA MET A 1 -6.15 14.14 -11.01
C MET A 1 -7.49 13.39 -11.07
N MET A 2 -8.68 14.03 -11.04
CA MET A 2 -9.97 13.29 -11.02
C MET A 2 -10.13 12.30 -12.20
N ALA A 3 -9.80 12.73 -13.41
CA ALA A 3 -9.90 11.84 -14.58
C ALA A 3 -8.87 10.70 -14.51
N ALA A 4 -7.69 10.92 -13.93
CA ALA A 4 -6.73 9.85 -13.65
C ALA A 4 -7.28 8.85 -12.62
N ALA A 5 -7.88 9.34 -11.52
CA ALA A 5 -8.55 8.48 -10.55
C ALA A 5 -9.65 7.62 -11.19
N TRP A 6 -10.47 8.22 -12.07
CA TRP A 6 -11.50 7.49 -12.81
C TRP A 6 -10.91 6.42 -13.74
N ILE A 7 -9.84 6.75 -14.49
CA ILE A 7 -9.13 5.77 -15.34
C ILE A 7 -8.66 4.59 -14.48
N LEU A 8 -7.94 4.87 -13.39
CA LEU A 8 -7.37 3.83 -12.53
C LEU A 8 -8.45 2.92 -11.95
N VAL A 9 -9.53 3.49 -11.42
CA VAL A 9 -10.60 2.71 -10.79
C VAL A 9 -11.46 1.98 -11.83
N CYS A 10 -11.95 2.67 -12.86
CA CYS A 10 -12.96 2.13 -13.77
C CYS A 10 -12.37 1.28 -14.88
N ILE A 11 -11.22 1.68 -15.43
CA ILE A 11 -10.56 0.97 -16.54
C ILE A 11 -9.66 -0.12 -15.98
N PHE A 12 -8.77 0.23 -15.05
CA PHE A 12 -7.75 -0.68 -14.53
C PHE A 12 -8.18 -1.45 -13.26
N GLY A 13 -9.38 -1.18 -12.73
CA GLY A 13 -9.91 -1.91 -11.57
C GLY A 13 -9.17 -1.62 -10.26
N CYS A 14 -8.40 -0.55 -10.18
CA CYS A 14 -7.67 -0.19 -8.97
C CYS A 14 -8.63 0.14 -7.82
N LYS A 15 -8.18 -0.14 -6.59
CA LYS A 15 -8.79 0.41 -5.38
C LYS A 15 -8.04 1.66 -4.97
N LEU A 16 -8.76 2.76 -4.78
CA LEU A 16 -8.20 4.07 -4.44
C LEU A 16 -8.42 4.37 -2.96
N TYR A 17 -7.35 4.74 -2.25
CA TYR A 17 -7.33 4.95 -0.80
C TYR A 17 -6.80 6.34 -0.43
N GLY A 18 -6.74 6.59 0.89
CA GLY A 18 -5.83 7.57 1.46
C GLY A 18 -6.29 9.02 1.32
N GLY A 19 -5.31 9.91 1.10
CA GLY A 19 -5.51 11.35 1.15
C GLY A 19 -6.52 11.86 0.15
N PHE A 20 -6.57 11.30 -1.07
CA PHE A 20 -7.53 11.73 -2.08
C PHE A 20 -8.98 11.43 -1.69
N VAL A 21 -9.25 10.23 -1.17
CA VAL A 21 -10.61 9.87 -0.72
C VAL A 21 -11.02 10.75 0.46
N ARG A 22 -10.13 10.89 1.44
CA ARG A 22 -10.36 11.70 2.64
C ARG A 22 -10.54 13.17 2.33
N ASP A 23 -9.52 13.81 1.76
CA ASP A 23 -9.44 15.26 1.64
C ASP A 23 -10.32 15.76 0.48
N TRP A 24 -10.32 15.08 -0.67
CA TRP A 24 -11.02 15.58 -1.86
C TRP A 24 -12.45 15.05 -1.99
N ILE A 25 -12.65 13.73 -1.95
CA ILE A 25 -13.98 13.13 -2.18
C ILE A 25 -14.92 13.46 -1.02
N VAL A 26 -14.49 13.21 0.21
CA VAL A 26 -15.32 13.43 1.41
C VAL A 26 -15.18 14.86 1.93
N GLY A 27 -13.94 15.32 2.15
CA GLY A 27 -13.66 16.61 2.79
C GLY A 27 -13.79 17.83 1.88
N GLN A 28 -13.85 17.63 0.55
CA GLN A 28 -13.91 18.70 -0.46
C GLN A 28 -12.79 19.77 -0.32
N GLN A 29 -11.67 19.40 0.30
CA GLN A 29 -10.53 20.25 0.58
C GLN A 29 -9.69 20.46 -0.70
N ARG A 30 -9.27 21.72 -0.90
CA ARG A 30 -8.38 22.11 -1.99
C ARG A 30 -7.40 23.15 -1.50
N SER A 31 -6.12 22.90 -1.67
CA SER A 31 -5.08 23.85 -1.27
C SER A 31 -3.94 23.86 -2.29
N ARG A 32 -3.39 25.05 -2.49
CA ARG A 32 -2.21 25.31 -3.31
C ARG A 32 -1.24 26.17 -2.52
N PRO A 33 0.08 25.95 -2.64
CA PRO A 33 1.06 26.78 -1.98
C PRO A 33 0.92 28.25 -2.40
N LYS A 34 0.79 29.18 -1.43
CA LYS A 34 0.52 30.61 -1.73
C LYS A 34 1.75 31.38 -2.24
N ASN A 35 2.94 30.99 -1.79
CA ASN A 35 4.20 31.70 -2.03
C ASN A 35 5.20 30.86 -2.84
N LYS A 36 4.70 29.97 -3.69
CA LYS A 36 5.52 29.10 -4.53
C LYS A 36 5.02 29.10 -5.96
N THR A 37 5.93 29.18 -6.91
CA THR A 37 5.64 28.98 -8.33
C THR A 37 5.43 27.49 -8.64
N ILE A 38 4.78 27.17 -9.77
CA ILE A 38 4.39 25.78 -10.12
C ILE A 38 5.61 24.84 -10.16
N ASP A 39 6.75 25.34 -10.64
CA ASP A 39 8.04 24.64 -10.68
C ASP A 39 8.62 24.34 -9.28
N GLN A 40 8.12 24.99 -8.24
CA GLN A 40 8.51 24.75 -6.85
C GLN A 40 7.54 23.81 -6.12
N TRP A 41 6.52 23.29 -6.80
CA TRP A 41 5.55 22.37 -6.18
C TRP A 41 6.05 20.93 -6.15
N VAL A 42 7.08 20.59 -6.94
CA VAL A 42 7.75 19.29 -6.92
C VAL A 42 9.11 19.42 -6.22
N LEU A 43 9.37 18.55 -5.26
CA LEU A 43 10.57 18.51 -4.44
C LEU A 43 11.41 17.28 -4.82
N TYR A 44 12.64 17.52 -5.26
CA TYR A 44 13.58 16.52 -5.78
C TYR A 44 14.68 16.12 -4.78
N ASP A 45 14.45 16.37 -3.51
CA ASP A 45 15.32 15.96 -2.40
C ASP A 45 15.22 14.45 -2.08
N GLN A 46 14.30 13.73 -2.71
CA GLN A 46 14.07 12.30 -2.56
C GLN A 46 13.75 11.62 -3.91
N SER A 47 13.86 10.29 -3.96
CA SER A 47 13.44 9.48 -5.11
C SER A 47 12.40 8.44 -4.64
N PRO A 48 11.15 8.47 -5.16
CA PRO A 48 10.68 9.38 -6.19
C PRO A 48 10.52 10.81 -5.64
N PRO A 49 10.48 11.83 -6.51
CA PRO A 49 10.17 13.19 -6.10
C PRO A 49 8.84 13.22 -5.33
N HIS A 50 8.71 14.15 -4.39
CA HIS A 50 7.49 14.32 -3.63
C HIS A 50 6.91 15.73 -3.83
N LEU A 51 5.64 15.92 -3.50
CA LEU A 51 4.97 17.20 -3.71
C LEU A 51 5.00 18.07 -2.45
N HIS A 52 4.94 19.38 -2.66
CA HIS A 52 4.87 20.35 -1.58
C HIS A 52 3.72 20.01 -0.60
N PRO A 53 3.95 19.97 0.73
CA PRO A 53 2.95 19.49 1.69
C PRO A 53 1.62 20.26 1.74
N GLU A 54 1.60 21.51 1.28
CA GLU A 54 0.40 22.35 1.17
C GLU A 54 -0.47 22.05 -0.05
N LEU A 55 0.02 21.26 -1.01
CA LEU A 55 -0.76 20.83 -2.15
C LEU A 55 -1.78 19.78 -1.70
N VAL A 56 -3.06 20.07 -1.90
CA VAL A 56 -4.15 19.15 -1.55
C VAL A 56 -5.20 19.17 -2.66
N PRO A 57 -5.55 18.01 -3.24
CA PRO A 57 -4.90 16.70 -3.09
C PRO A 57 -3.53 16.64 -3.80
N ALA A 58 -2.62 15.83 -3.27
CA ALA A 58 -1.26 15.69 -3.81
C ALA A 58 -1.07 14.36 -4.56
N ASP A 59 -1.64 13.28 -4.04
CA ASP A 59 -1.34 11.91 -4.44
C ASP A 59 -2.61 11.06 -4.59
N LEU A 60 -2.53 10.06 -5.47
CA LEU A 60 -3.50 8.97 -5.62
C LEU A 60 -2.83 7.68 -5.14
N ASP A 61 -3.27 7.16 -4.00
CA ASP A 61 -2.83 5.86 -3.48
C ASP A 61 -3.69 4.74 -4.06
N CYS A 62 -3.19 4.02 -5.06
CA CYS A 62 -3.93 2.99 -5.78
C CYS A 62 -3.33 1.61 -5.55
N TYR A 63 -4.12 0.67 -5.04
CA TYR A 63 -3.77 -0.75 -5.15
C TYR A 63 -4.18 -1.26 -6.51
N LEU A 64 -3.21 -1.80 -7.24
CA LEU A 64 -3.47 -2.56 -8.45
C LEU A 64 -4.23 -3.86 -8.06
N PRO A 65 -5.17 -4.35 -8.89
CA PRO A 65 -5.91 -5.57 -8.58
C PRO A 65 -4.99 -6.80 -8.45
N SER A 66 -5.35 -7.81 -7.66
CA SER A 66 -4.51 -9.00 -7.45
C SER A 66 -4.43 -9.96 -8.64
N HIS A 67 -5.36 -9.87 -9.59
CA HIS A 67 -5.54 -10.88 -10.65
C HIS A 67 -5.27 -10.37 -12.07
N GLY A 68 -4.86 -9.11 -12.22
CA GLY A 68 -4.57 -8.52 -13.52
C GLY A 68 -3.08 -8.52 -13.83
N LEU A 69 -2.77 -8.65 -15.11
CA LEU A 69 -1.48 -8.25 -15.65
C LEU A 69 -1.52 -6.72 -15.82
N TYR A 70 -0.55 -6.01 -15.23
CA TYR A 70 -0.47 -4.55 -15.38
C TYR A 70 0.75 -4.19 -16.19
N GLU A 71 0.50 -3.69 -17.38
CA GLU A 71 1.50 -3.00 -18.16
C GLU A 71 1.36 -1.51 -17.85
N ILE A 72 2.40 -0.92 -17.24
CA ILE A 72 2.42 0.51 -16.92
C ILE A 72 2.22 1.34 -18.19
N ASP A 73 2.71 0.84 -19.34
CA ASP A 73 2.53 1.49 -20.63
C ASP A 73 1.06 1.63 -21.04
N GLU A 74 0.18 0.68 -20.68
CA GLU A 74 -1.25 0.80 -20.92
C GLU A 74 -1.86 1.95 -20.08
N ILE A 75 -1.47 2.05 -18.80
CA ILE A 75 -1.90 3.16 -17.93
C ILE A 75 -1.42 4.49 -18.51
N LEU A 76 -0.15 4.57 -18.94
CA LEU A 76 0.40 5.76 -19.58
C LEU A 76 -0.34 6.13 -20.86
N ASN A 77 -0.72 5.13 -21.68
CA ASN A 77 -1.50 5.35 -22.89
C ASN A 77 -2.88 5.95 -22.59
N GLU A 78 -3.62 5.42 -21.61
CA GLU A 78 -4.92 5.97 -21.22
C GLU A 78 -4.80 7.40 -20.66
N LEU A 79 -3.79 7.67 -19.81
CA LEU A 79 -3.51 9.02 -19.33
C LEU A 79 -3.16 9.97 -20.49
N GLY A 80 -2.37 9.49 -21.45
CA GLY A 80 -1.96 10.22 -22.65
C GLY A 80 -3.12 10.63 -23.55
N LYS A 81 -4.20 9.83 -23.64
CA LYS A 81 -5.44 10.21 -24.36
C LYS A 81 -6.08 11.49 -23.80
N LEU A 82 -5.87 11.76 -22.51
CA LEU A 82 -6.30 13.00 -21.85
C LEU A 82 -5.23 14.09 -21.84
N LYS A 83 -4.14 13.90 -22.57
CA LYS A 83 -2.96 14.80 -22.62
C LYS A 83 -2.29 14.98 -21.26
N MET A 84 -2.41 13.99 -20.37
CA MET A 84 -1.66 13.97 -19.11
C MET A 84 -0.25 13.42 -19.38
N LEU A 85 0.76 14.13 -18.92
CA LEU A 85 2.16 13.73 -19.09
C LEU A 85 2.65 13.09 -17.79
N ALA A 86 3.05 11.83 -17.83
CA ALA A 86 3.48 11.09 -16.65
C ALA A 86 4.93 10.60 -16.80
N LYS A 87 5.74 10.82 -15.76
CA LYS A 87 7.09 10.25 -15.61
C LYS A 87 7.03 9.10 -14.62
N VAL A 88 7.51 7.92 -15.02
CA VAL A 88 7.48 6.71 -14.19
C VAL A 88 8.75 6.60 -13.35
N HIS A 89 8.58 6.43 -12.04
CA HIS A 89 9.63 6.05 -11.10
C HIS A 89 9.33 4.67 -10.53
N ARG A 90 10.11 3.66 -10.94
CA ARG A 90 9.94 2.28 -10.47
C ARG A 90 10.64 2.09 -9.12
N HIS A 91 9.90 1.54 -8.16
CA HIS A 91 10.42 1.06 -6.87
C HIS A 91 10.19 -0.44 -6.76
N TYR A 92 10.84 -1.08 -5.80
CA TYR A 92 10.68 -2.53 -5.60
C TYR A 92 9.24 -2.94 -5.24
N TRP A 93 8.43 -1.99 -4.74
CA TRP A 93 7.08 -2.25 -4.24
C TRP A 93 5.94 -1.45 -4.86
N ARG A 94 6.26 -0.49 -5.73
CA ARG A 94 5.28 0.36 -6.39
C ARG A 94 5.82 0.97 -7.67
N TYR A 95 4.93 1.51 -8.47
CA TYR A 95 5.26 2.52 -9.49
C TYR A 95 4.73 3.87 -9.02
N ALA A 96 5.62 4.85 -8.91
CA ALA A 96 5.25 6.24 -8.62
C ALA A 96 5.27 7.03 -9.93
N LEU A 97 4.12 7.53 -10.37
CA LEU A 97 3.98 8.33 -11.58
C LEU A 97 3.87 9.80 -11.19
N LEU A 98 4.85 10.61 -11.57
CA LEU A 98 4.75 12.07 -11.47
C LEU A 98 4.01 12.59 -12.68
N VAL A 99 2.78 13.08 -12.48
CA VAL A 99 1.90 13.52 -13.55
C VAL A 99 1.86 15.05 -13.62
N ASP A 100 1.83 15.59 -14.83
CA ASP A 100 1.54 17.00 -15.12
C ASP A 100 2.50 17.98 -14.44
N GLU A 101 3.77 17.59 -14.32
CA GLU A 101 4.87 18.43 -13.84
C GLU A 101 4.93 19.77 -14.61
N ASN A 102 5.04 20.88 -13.88
CA ASN A 102 5.12 22.24 -14.43
C ASN A 102 3.92 22.70 -15.28
N THR A 103 2.78 21.99 -15.20
CA THR A 103 1.55 22.38 -15.90
C THR A 103 0.66 23.30 -15.04
N LYS A 104 -0.23 24.05 -15.69
CA LYS A 104 -1.20 24.94 -15.01
C LYS A 104 -2.22 24.20 -14.14
N THR A 105 -2.50 22.93 -14.45
CA THR A 105 -3.38 22.07 -13.66
C THR A 105 -2.74 21.66 -12.34
N GLY A 106 -1.40 21.73 -12.26
CA GLY A 106 -0.59 21.35 -11.11
C GLY A 106 -0.19 19.87 -11.17
N PRO A 107 1.00 19.52 -10.65
CA PRO A 107 1.45 18.15 -10.58
C PRO A 107 0.64 17.35 -9.56
N PHE A 108 0.55 16.04 -9.77
CA PHE A 108 0.11 15.10 -8.75
C PHE A 108 0.88 13.78 -8.90
N ILE A 109 0.94 12.98 -7.84
CA ILE A 109 1.58 11.67 -7.87
C ILE A 109 0.50 10.59 -7.96
N ILE A 110 0.74 9.55 -8.75
CA ILE A 110 -0.03 8.31 -8.67
C ILE A 110 0.91 7.23 -8.13
N ASP A 111 0.60 6.72 -6.94
CA ASP A 111 1.28 5.59 -6.36
C ASP A 111 0.50 4.31 -6.66
N LEU A 112 1.02 3.53 -7.62
CA LEU A 112 0.49 2.22 -8.00
C LEU A 112 1.17 1.14 -7.16
N ILE A 113 0.50 0.73 -6.09
CA ILE A 113 0.97 -0.27 -5.14
C ILE A 113 0.76 -1.66 -5.74
N ILE A 114 1.84 -2.46 -5.78
CA ILE A 114 1.81 -3.82 -6.32
C ILE A 114 1.07 -4.73 -5.33
N PRO A 115 0.09 -5.54 -5.78
CA PRO A 115 -0.82 -6.30 -4.90
C PRO A 115 -0.11 -7.39 -4.10
N ASN A 116 1.04 -7.84 -4.58
CA ASN A 116 1.80 -8.97 -4.04
C ASN A 116 2.59 -8.60 -2.77
N ILE A 117 2.44 -7.35 -2.33
CA ILE A 117 3.16 -6.75 -1.20
C ILE A 117 2.18 -6.46 -0.03
N LYS A 118 0.96 -7.02 -0.11
CA LYS A 118 0.05 -7.22 1.03
C LYS A 118 0.83 -7.86 2.18
N GLY A 119 0.82 -7.23 3.36
CA GLY A 119 1.60 -7.62 4.54
C GLY A 119 2.76 -6.69 4.91
N THR A 120 3.11 -5.72 4.07
CA THR A 120 4.06 -4.65 4.43
C THR A 120 3.31 -3.38 4.85
N GLN A 121 3.93 -2.55 5.70
CA GLN A 121 3.53 -1.26 6.32
C GLN A 121 2.18 -0.57 5.99
N TYR A 122 1.63 -0.72 4.80
CA TYR A 122 0.37 -0.15 4.34
C TYR A 122 -0.88 -0.86 4.84
N ASP A 123 -0.82 -2.09 5.36
CA ASP A 123 -2.00 -2.73 5.98
C ASP A 123 -2.38 -2.10 7.33
N ARG A 124 -1.47 -1.30 7.92
CA ARG A 124 -1.79 -0.54 9.12
C ARG A 124 -2.55 0.71 8.76
N ILE A 125 -3.61 0.96 9.51
CA ILE A 125 -4.40 2.18 9.38
C ILE A 125 -4.06 3.05 10.58
N ASP A 126 -3.32 4.12 10.31
CA ASP A 126 -2.84 5.02 11.35
C ASP A 126 -3.94 5.90 11.93
N PHE A 127 -4.95 6.22 11.09
CA PHE A 127 -6.05 7.12 11.41
C PHE A 127 -7.35 6.55 10.87
N ASP A 128 -8.43 6.66 11.64
CA ASP A 128 -9.79 6.28 11.23
C ASP A 128 -10.21 6.91 9.89
N ILE A 129 -9.88 8.18 9.68
CA ILE A 129 -10.12 8.95 8.46
C ILE A 129 -9.38 8.46 7.20
N ASN A 130 -8.42 7.54 7.36
CA ASN A 130 -7.73 6.88 6.23
C ASN A 130 -8.27 5.48 5.94
N ASN A 131 -9.37 5.11 6.58
CA ASN A 131 -10.01 3.80 6.42
C ASN A 131 -10.93 3.73 5.20
N LEU A 132 -11.15 4.83 4.47
CA LEU A 132 -12.06 4.87 3.33
C LEU A 132 -11.38 4.52 2.01
N PHE A 133 -12.13 3.90 1.12
CA PHE A 133 -11.71 3.63 -0.25
C PHE A 133 -12.83 3.72 -1.27
N VAL A 134 -12.46 3.83 -2.54
CA VAL A 134 -13.37 3.71 -3.70
C VAL A 134 -12.86 2.61 -4.61
N GLU A 135 -13.77 1.80 -5.15
CA GLU A 135 -13.45 0.72 -6.08
C GLU A 135 -14.41 0.66 -7.28
N LYS A 136 -14.04 -0.14 -8.27
CA LYS A 136 -14.80 -0.34 -9.51
C LYS A 136 -16.21 -0.82 -9.21
N ASP A 137 -17.17 -0.39 -10.04
CA ASP A 137 -18.61 -0.69 -9.94
C ASP A 137 -19.33 -0.10 -8.71
N TYR A 138 -18.58 0.34 -7.70
CA TYR A 138 -19.07 0.99 -6.48
C TYR A 138 -18.58 2.43 -6.36
N THR A 139 -18.38 3.13 -7.48
CA THR A 139 -17.80 4.48 -7.50
C THR A 139 -18.68 5.56 -6.85
N GLN A 140 -19.94 5.23 -6.55
CA GLN A 140 -20.87 6.08 -5.78
C GLN A 140 -20.94 5.72 -4.29
N HIS A 141 -20.19 4.70 -3.87
CA HIS A 141 -20.15 4.21 -2.49
C HIS A 141 -18.74 4.34 -1.92
N LEU A 142 -18.66 4.41 -0.60
CA LEU A 142 -17.39 4.39 0.14
C LEU A 142 -17.26 3.03 0.81
N GLY A 143 -16.17 2.32 0.50
CA GLY A 143 -15.77 1.12 1.20
C GLY A 143 -14.91 1.45 2.42
N MET A 144 -14.85 0.52 3.38
CA MET A 144 -13.99 0.61 4.57
C MET A 144 -12.96 -0.53 4.58
N ARG A 145 -11.71 -0.21 4.90
CA ARG A 145 -10.60 -1.19 4.91
C ARG A 145 -10.62 -2.10 6.14
N ILE A 146 -11.11 -1.60 7.27
CA ILE A 146 -11.28 -2.36 8.52
C ILE A 146 -12.68 -2.97 8.50
N ASP A 147 -12.72 -4.27 8.82
CA ASP A 147 -13.97 -4.96 9.10
C ASP A 147 -14.57 -4.45 10.41
N ILE A 148 -15.72 -3.78 10.31
CA ILE A 148 -16.49 -3.23 11.44
C ILE A 148 -17.00 -4.29 12.42
N THR A 149 -16.97 -5.56 12.02
CA THR A 149 -17.36 -6.69 12.88
C THR A 149 -16.28 -7.09 13.88
N CYS A 150 -15.07 -6.52 13.77
CA CYS A 150 -13.97 -6.72 14.71
C CYS A 150 -13.76 -5.49 15.62
N PRO A 151 -13.43 -5.66 16.92
CA PRO A 151 -13.07 -4.55 17.80
C PRO A 151 -11.90 -3.71 17.27
N PRO A 152 -11.85 -2.38 17.56
CA PRO A 152 -12.82 -1.62 18.32
C PRO A 152 -14.06 -1.29 17.47
N HIS A 153 -15.22 -1.74 17.93
CA HIS A 153 -16.54 -1.62 17.28
C HIS A 153 -17.06 -0.16 17.17
N SER A 154 -16.18 0.84 17.23
CA SER A 154 -16.54 2.26 17.35
C SER A 154 -16.32 3.08 16.07
N ILE A 155 -15.69 2.52 15.04
CA ILE A 155 -15.40 3.24 13.80
C ILE A 155 -16.42 2.83 12.74
N THR A 156 -17.46 3.63 12.56
CA THR A 156 -18.44 3.47 11.47
C THR A 156 -18.13 4.43 10.32
N LEU A 157 -18.71 4.18 9.14
CA LEU A 157 -18.58 5.06 7.98
C LEU A 157 -19.05 6.48 8.31
N GLU A 158 -20.18 6.61 9.02
CA GLU A 158 -20.78 7.88 9.41
C GLU A 158 -19.85 8.67 10.33
N ASN A 159 -19.25 8.00 11.32
CA ASN A 159 -18.30 8.64 12.23
C ASN A 159 -17.05 9.11 11.46
N ILE A 160 -16.52 8.28 10.56
CA ILE A 160 -15.36 8.67 9.74
C ILE A 160 -15.68 9.90 8.89
N VAL A 161 -16.85 9.92 8.23
CA VAL A 161 -17.27 11.05 7.41
C VAL A 161 -17.45 12.31 8.25
N ASP A 162 -18.09 12.21 9.41
CA ASP A 162 -18.26 13.33 10.35
C ASP A 162 -16.90 13.88 10.83
N HIS A 163 -15.97 12.98 11.17
CA HIS A 163 -14.61 13.34 11.56
C HIS A 163 -13.87 14.07 10.43
N ILE A 164 -13.99 13.59 9.18
CA ILE A 164 -13.41 14.29 8.01
C ILE A 164 -13.99 15.70 7.86
N GLN A 165 -15.31 15.84 7.97
CA GLN A 165 -16.00 17.13 7.84
C GLN A 165 -15.61 18.11 8.96
N LYS A 166 -15.41 17.61 10.18
CA LYS A 166 -14.99 18.40 11.34
C LYS A 166 -13.48 18.60 11.43
N GLN A 167 -12.71 18.04 10.49
CA GLN A 167 -11.25 17.97 10.54
C GLN A 167 -10.74 17.40 11.87
N SER A 168 -11.39 16.35 12.36
CA SER A 168 -10.96 15.59 13.54
C SER A 168 -10.59 14.16 13.18
N PHE A 169 -9.89 13.44 14.06
CA PHE A 169 -9.51 12.05 13.82
C PHE A 169 -9.22 11.28 15.10
N HIS A 170 -9.43 9.96 15.07
CA HIS A 170 -8.80 9.05 16.01
C HIS A 170 -7.48 8.53 15.47
N PHE A 171 -6.45 8.60 16.30
CA PHE A 171 -5.20 7.89 16.05
C PHE A 171 -5.34 6.43 16.47
N LEU A 172 -4.97 5.52 15.57
CA LEU A 172 -5.08 4.06 15.72
C LEU A 172 -3.69 3.39 15.72
N GLY A 173 -2.62 4.18 15.72
CA GLY A 173 -1.25 3.68 15.80
C GLY A 173 -0.73 3.54 17.24
N GLU A 174 0.43 2.90 17.38
CA GLU A 174 1.18 2.88 18.63
C GLU A 174 2.51 3.62 18.39
N ILE A 175 2.69 4.76 19.06
CA ILE A 175 3.96 5.51 19.01
C ILE A 175 4.91 4.86 20.01
N ASN A 176 6.05 4.38 19.51
CA ASN A 176 7.14 3.80 20.31
C ASN A 176 8.49 4.32 19.82
N ASP A 177 9.56 4.04 20.55
CA ASP A 177 10.92 4.53 20.23
C ASP A 177 11.56 3.85 19.01
N LYS A 178 10.83 2.98 18.30
CA LYS A 178 11.33 2.30 17.11
C LYS A 178 11.22 3.20 15.88
N PRO A 179 11.96 2.93 14.79
CA PRO A 179 11.86 3.70 13.54
C PRO A 179 10.43 3.85 13.01
N SER A 180 9.58 2.83 13.21
CA SER A 180 8.15 2.88 12.87
C SER A 180 7.37 3.92 13.67
N GLY A 181 7.69 4.10 14.95
CA GLY A 181 7.03 5.10 15.80
C GLY A 181 7.43 6.54 15.42
N LYS A 182 8.67 6.75 14.95
CA LYS A 182 9.08 8.04 14.37
C LYS A 182 8.25 8.39 13.13
N ILE A 183 8.06 7.44 12.22
CA ILE A 183 7.24 7.64 11.02
C ILE A 183 5.79 8.00 11.40
N LEU A 184 5.21 7.29 12.37
CA LEU A 184 3.86 7.58 12.87
C LEU A 184 3.76 8.97 13.51
N SER A 185 4.78 9.37 14.28
CA SER A 185 4.88 10.71 14.88
C SER A 185 4.93 11.80 13.80
N ASP A 186 5.75 11.61 12.76
CA ASP A 186 5.84 12.55 11.64
C ASP A 186 4.51 12.69 10.89
N ARG A 187 3.79 11.56 10.67
CA ARG A 187 2.45 11.56 10.07
C ARG A 187 1.43 12.27 10.96
N LEU A 188 1.46 12.04 12.27
CA LEU A 188 0.58 12.71 13.23
C LEU A 188 0.82 14.23 13.23
N ASN A 189 2.09 14.65 13.32
CA ASN A 189 2.48 16.06 13.28
C ASN A 189 2.05 16.75 11.97
N LYS A 190 2.13 16.04 10.84
CA LYS A 190 1.65 16.52 9.55
C LYS A 190 0.14 16.78 9.57
N MET A 191 -0.66 15.92 10.20
CA MET A 191 -2.11 16.12 10.33
C MET A 191 -2.42 17.35 11.20
N ILE A 192 -1.78 17.46 12.36
CA ILE A 192 -1.96 18.59 13.28
C ILE A 192 -1.58 19.92 12.61
N THR A 193 -0.45 19.95 11.89
CA THR A 193 0.02 21.15 11.18
C THR A 193 -0.95 21.57 10.06
N ARG A 194 -1.73 20.63 9.52
CA ARG A 194 -2.80 20.88 8.54
C ARG A 194 -4.12 21.31 9.17
N GLY A 195 -4.17 21.53 10.49
CA GLY A 195 -5.35 21.98 11.22
C GLY A 195 -6.26 20.87 11.71
N TRP A 196 -5.85 19.60 11.60
CA TRP A 196 -6.65 18.49 12.10
C TRP A 196 -6.53 18.33 13.61
N THR A 197 -7.64 17.99 14.28
CA THR A 197 -7.71 17.83 15.73
C THR A 197 -7.83 16.37 16.14
N GLN A 198 -6.92 15.89 16.97
CA GLN A 198 -7.01 14.53 17.51
C GLN A 198 -8.14 14.42 18.54
N ILE A 199 -8.97 13.39 18.40
CA ILE A 199 -10.00 13.02 19.37
C ILE A 199 -9.36 12.11 20.43
N ASN A 200 -9.52 12.48 21.70
CA ASN A 200 -8.99 11.74 22.84
C ASN A 200 -10.11 10.99 23.59
N PRO A 201 -9.82 9.80 24.16
CA PRO A 201 -8.54 9.09 24.09
C PRO A 201 -8.29 8.46 22.71
N ALA A 202 -7.03 8.12 22.41
CA ALA A 202 -6.69 7.31 21.24
C ALA A 202 -7.39 5.95 21.33
N LEU A 203 -7.79 5.39 20.19
CA LEU A 203 -8.40 4.06 20.15
C LEU A 203 -7.30 2.98 20.16
N PRO A 204 -7.62 1.76 20.62
CA PRO A 204 -6.68 0.63 20.54
C PRO A 204 -6.20 0.43 19.11
N SER A 205 -4.94 -0.01 18.96
CA SER A 205 -4.39 -0.22 17.63
C SER A 205 -5.16 -1.27 16.87
N VAL A 206 -5.62 -0.93 15.67
CA VAL A 206 -6.28 -1.87 14.77
C VAL A 206 -5.20 -2.58 13.97
N MET A 207 -4.83 -3.76 14.45
CA MET A 207 -4.07 -4.70 13.64
C MET A 207 -5.07 -5.45 12.77
N PRO A 208 -4.93 -5.46 11.43
CA PRO A 208 -5.68 -6.42 10.62
C PRO A 208 -5.41 -7.80 11.21
N SER A 209 -6.45 -8.62 11.32
CA SER A 209 -6.32 -9.92 11.98
C SER A 209 -5.10 -10.64 11.41
N LEU A 210 -4.12 -10.96 12.27
CA LEU A 210 -2.96 -11.79 11.93
C LEU A 210 -3.36 -13.23 11.60
N ASN A 211 -4.66 -13.52 11.57
CA ASN A 211 -5.15 -14.76 11.00
C ASN A 211 -4.52 -14.88 9.62
N PRO A 212 -3.87 -16.01 9.31
CA PRO A 212 -3.50 -16.29 7.94
C PRO A 212 -4.72 -15.97 7.08
N PRO A 213 -4.56 -15.23 5.96
CA PRO A 213 -5.69 -14.91 5.12
C PRO A 213 -6.46 -16.22 4.89
N SER A 214 -7.80 -16.18 4.92
CA SER A 214 -8.66 -17.37 5.07
C SER A 214 -8.44 -18.48 4.02
N ASN A 215 -7.58 -18.23 3.03
CA ASN A 215 -7.11 -19.10 1.97
C ASN A 215 -5.68 -19.69 2.18
N SER A 216 -5.01 -19.41 3.29
CA SER A 216 -3.70 -19.97 3.63
C SER A 216 -3.84 -21.17 4.56
N THR A 217 -3.29 -22.32 4.16
CA THR A 217 -3.19 -23.51 5.01
C THR A 217 -1.73 -23.79 5.34
N LEU A 218 -1.45 -24.01 6.63
CA LEU A 218 -0.16 -24.49 7.11
C LEU A 218 -0.27 -25.99 7.29
N THR A 219 0.52 -26.74 6.52
CA THR A 219 0.56 -28.20 6.61
C THR A 219 1.92 -28.64 7.15
N PRO A 220 2.00 -29.19 8.37
CA PRO A 220 3.24 -29.75 8.88
C PRO A 220 3.79 -30.83 7.96
N LEU A 221 5.07 -30.73 7.61
CA LEU A 221 5.74 -31.78 6.85
C LEU A 221 6.16 -32.90 7.79
N SER A 222 5.88 -34.15 7.39
CA SER A 222 6.42 -35.31 8.10
C SER A 222 7.94 -35.33 8.01
N LYS A 223 8.61 -35.66 9.13
CA LYS A 223 10.07 -35.82 9.21
C LYS A 223 10.61 -36.88 8.25
N ASP A 224 9.78 -37.84 7.89
CA ASP A 224 10.11 -38.92 6.95
C ASP A 224 9.98 -38.50 5.48
N SER A 225 9.39 -37.33 5.21
CA SER A 225 9.25 -36.84 3.84
C SER A 225 10.59 -36.39 3.27
N SER A 226 10.83 -36.71 1.99
CA SER A 226 12.03 -36.28 1.27
C SER A 226 12.20 -34.77 1.26
N LEU A 227 11.08 -34.02 1.20
CA LEU A 227 11.09 -32.56 1.26
C LEU A 227 11.57 -32.05 2.63
N TYR A 228 11.07 -32.62 3.73
CA TYR A 228 11.52 -32.25 5.07
C TYR A 228 13.03 -32.47 5.21
N GLN A 229 13.53 -33.66 4.86
CA GLN A 229 14.95 -34.00 4.98
C GLN A 229 15.84 -33.08 4.13
N LYS A 230 15.38 -32.72 2.91
CA LYS A 230 16.07 -31.76 2.05
C LYS A 230 16.17 -30.37 2.69
N LEU A 231 15.07 -29.85 3.23
CA LEU A 231 15.02 -28.53 3.85
C LEU A 231 15.80 -28.48 5.17
N GLU A 232 15.71 -29.52 5.99
CA GLU A 232 16.49 -29.67 7.21
C GLU A 232 17.99 -29.66 6.90
N LYS A 233 18.43 -30.43 5.91
CA LYS A 233 19.84 -30.45 5.47
C LYS A 233 20.27 -29.07 4.97
N LEU A 234 19.45 -28.41 4.16
CA LEU A 234 19.73 -27.08 3.64
C LEU A 234 19.93 -26.08 4.80
N MET A 235 18.96 -25.99 5.72
CA MET A 235 19.06 -25.11 6.90
C MET A 235 20.31 -25.41 7.73
N LYS A 236 20.54 -26.67 8.13
CA LYS A 236 21.69 -27.06 8.94
C LYS A 236 23.02 -26.75 8.25
N SER A 237 23.08 -26.86 6.91
CA SER A 237 24.29 -26.54 6.15
C SER A 237 24.51 -25.04 5.96
N SER A 238 23.43 -24.25 5.88
CA SER A 238 23.51 -22.80 5.64
C SER A 238 23.76 -22.00 6.92
N PHE A 239 23.37 -22.51 8.09
CA PHE A 239 23.58 -21.85 9.36
C PHE A 239 24.73 -22.53 10.13
N LEU A 240 25.85 -21.84 10.31
CA LEU A 240 27.08 -22.32 10.96
C LEU A 240 26.94 -22.69 12.46
N LYS A 241 25.74 -22.55 13.04
CA LYS A 241 25.50 -22.86 14.46
C LYS A 241 25.17 -24.35 14.60
N LYS A 242 26.08 -25.08 15.25
CA LYS A 242 25.98 -26.53 15.50
C LYS A 242 24.75 -26.95 16.34
N ASP A 243 24.07 -25.99 16.98
CA ASP A 243 22.99 -26.27 17.94
C ASP A 243 21.60 -25.79 17.46
N LEU A 244 21.40 -25.61 16.15
CA LEU A 244 20.08 -25.25 15.63
C LEU A 244 19.14 -26.46 15.65
N GLU A 245 18.22 -26.48 16.62
CA GLU A 245 17.14 -27.46 16.68
C GLU A 245 15.96 -26.99 15.80
N ILE A 246 15.57 -27.83 14.84
CA ILE A 246 14.39 -27.60 14.01
C ILE A 246 13.21 -28.29 14.68
N LEU A 247 12.29 -27.48 15.23
CA LEU A 247 11.08 -27.99 15.92
C LEU A 247 10.07 -28.54 14.92
N SER A 248 9.80 -27.80 13.85
CA SER A 248 8.89 -28.17 12.76
C SER A 248 9.31 -27.52 11.45
N ILE A 249 8.85 -28.10 10.34
CA ILE A 249 8.88 -27.48 9.02
C ILE A 249 7.45 -27.58 8.49
N GLU A 250 6.88 -26.47 8.11
CA GLU A 250 5.50 -26.39 7.62
C GLU A 250 5.50 -25.91 6.17
N GLN A 251 4.67 -26.54 5.34
CA GLN A 251 4.39 -26.05 4.01
C GLN A 251 3.23 -25.06 4.08
N ILE A 252 3.48 -23.86 3.55
CA ILE A 252 2.44 -22.85 3.34
C ILE A 252 1.79 -23.12 1.99
N LYS A 253 0.47 -23.31 1.96
CA LYS A 253 -0.31 -23.39 0.72
C LYS A 253 -1.30 -22.24 0.67
N ASN A 254 -1.16 -21.41 -0.35
CA ASN A 254 -2.09 -20.33 -0.68
C ASN A 254 -2.16 -20.21 -2.20
N THR A 255 -3.25 -20.73 -2.78
CA THR A 255 -3.43 -20.77 -4.24
C THR A 255 -3.48 -19.37 -4.87
N GLU A 256 -3.99 -18.38 -4.15
CA GLU A 256 -4.03 -17.00 -4.65
C GLU A 256 -2.60 -16.43 -4.78
N LEU A 257 -1.79 -16.57 -3.73
CA LEU A 257 -0.40 -16.12 -3.74
C LEU A 257 0.47 -16.90 -4.73
N GLU A 258 0.20 -18.19 -4.92
CA GLU A 258 0.89 -19.02 -5.92
C GLU A 258 0.58 -18.55 -7.34
N ASN A 259 -0.69 -18.29 -7.67
CA ASN A 259 -1.07 -17.75 -8.98
C ASN A 259 -0.40 -16.39 -9.23
N ILE A 260 -0.44 -15.54 -8.22
CA ILE A 260 0.23 -14.24 -8.22
C ILE A 260 1.74 -14.38 -8.50
N TYR A 261 2.40 -15.33 -7.84
CA TYR A 261 3.82 -15.60 -8.00
C TYR A 261 4.16 -16.05 -9.43
N ILE A 262 3.36 -16.97 -9.98
CA ILE A 262 3.51 -17.49 -11.34
C ILE A 262 3.35 -16.37 -12.38
N GLU A 263 2.35 -15.49 -12.22
CA GLU A 263 2.17 -14.37 -13.14
C GLU A 263 3.34 -13.36 -13.06
N ALA A 264 3.82 -13.07 -11.85
CA ALA A 264 5.00 -12.23 -11.68
C ALA A 264 6.26 -12.83 -12.34
N GLN A 265 6.45 -14.15 -12.23
CA GLN A 265 7.56 -14.86 -12.88
C GLN A 265 7.50 -14.73 -14.41
N LYS A 266 6.31 -14.83 -15.01
CA LYS A 266 6.12 -14.61 -16.46
C LYS A 266 6.50 -13.19 -16.88
N ILE A 267 6.06 -12.18 -16.13
CA ILE A 267 6.39 -10.77 -16.41
C ILE A 267 7.90 -10.54 -16.31
N ILE A 268 8.56 -11.11 -15.31
CA ILE A 268 10.02 -10.97 -15.16
C ILE A 268 10.74 -11.65 -16.32
N ALA A 269 10.29 -12.84 -16.72
CA ALA A 269 10.85 -13.56 -17.86
C ALA A 269 10.71 -12.78 -19.18
N THR A 270 9.56 -12.15 -19.46
CA THR A 270 9.42 -11.32 -20.67
C THR A 270 10.32 -10.08 -20.66
N GLN A 271 10.69 -9.60 -19.47
CA GLN A 271 11.58 -8.45 -19.28
C GLN A 271 13.07 -8.83 -19.22
N SER A 272 13.41 -10.12 -19.12
CA SER A 272 14.80 -10.57 -18.99
C SER A 272 15.41 -10.93 -20.35
N SER A 273 16.71 -10.67 -20.51
CA SER A 273 17.45 -10.99 -21.74
C SER A 273 17.57 -12.49 -22.00
N THR A 274 17.36 -13.32 -20.97
CA THR A 274 17.45 -14.78 -21.03
C THR A 274 16.09 -15.47 -21.10
N SER A 275 14.98 -14.72 -21.04
CA SER A 275 13.63 -15.26 -20.88
C SER A 275 13.48 -16.19 -19.67
N ASP A 276 14.33 -15.99 -18.66
CA ASP A 276 14.34 -16.72 -17.39
C ASP A 276 14.08 -15.73 -16.25
N GLY A 277 13.21 -16.13 -15.31
CA GLY A 277 12.93 -15.38 -14.09
C GLY A 277 14.06 -15.44 -13.05
N ASN A 278 15.08 -16.28 -13.27
CA ASN A 278 16.23 -16.50 -12.38
C ASN A 278 15.78 -16.82 -10.95
N GLU A 279 14.84 -17.75 -10.84
CA GLU A 279 14.24 -18.15 -9.57
C GLU A 279 15.28 -18.81 -8.65
N VAL A 280 15.34 -18.33 -7.40
CA VAL A 280 16.24 -18.86 -6.37
C VAL A 280 15.50 -19.06 -5.05
N GLN A 281 15.83 -20.14 -4.35
CA GLN A 281 15.30 -20.42 -3.02
C GLN A 281 16.19 -19.75 -1.97
N LEU A 282 15.62 -18.83 -1.19
CA LEU A 282 16.33 -18.01 -0.20
C LEU A 282 15.72 -18.15 1.19
N PHE A 283 16.52 -17.92 2.23
CA PHE A 283 16.05 -17.83 3.60
C PHE A 283 15.61 -16.41 3.94
N HIS A 284 14.46 -16.28 4.61
CA HIS A 284 13.96 -15.01 5.14
C HIS A 284 13.60 -15.18 6.62
N GLY A 285 14.25 -14.42 7.51
CA GLY A 285 13.96 -14.41 8.94
C GLY A 285 12.84 -13.44 9.27
N ALA A 286 11.76 -13.94 9.88
CA ALA A 286 10.65 -13.13 10.37
C ALA A 286 10.48 -13.30 11.89
N LYS A 287 9.88 -12.31 12.55
CA LYS A 287 9.59 -12.39 13.97
C LYS A 287 8.45 -13.39 14.20
N GLY A 288 8.66 -14.39 15.05
CA GLY A 288 7.59 -15.28 15.52
C GLY A 288 6.57 -14.51 16.37
N ASN A 289 5.34 -15.01 16.38
CA ASN A 289 4.30 -14.54 17.31
C ASN A 289 4.64 -14.91 18.75
#